data_AF-A0A1H9AHA1-F1
#
_entry.id   AF-A0A1H9AHA1-F1
#
_cell.length_a   1.000
_cell.length_b   1.000
_cell.length_c   1.000
_cell.angle_alpha   90.00
_cell.angle_beta   90.00
_cell.angle_gamma   90.00
#
_symmetry.space_group_name_H-M   'P 1'
#
loop_
_entity.id
_entity.type
_entity.pdbx_description
1 polymer ?
#
loop_
_entity_poly.entity_id
_entity_poly.type
_entity_poly.pdbx_seq_one_letter_code
_entity_poly.pdbx_strand_id
1 'polypeptide(L)'
;MSSARAVIGTFVVVFVVIVGTVSVGGLVVHDDTPRPSDVDTDHWDPDTVIPEEAPDGGEITMNSTTTGKTVVVHTGGSSAGGAGMGQPLPISDDGSGHTLSVGSLGGTNRGVGPLVSTLVENGHEVVFYDGGPSSRQTLRETLADADAFVTVGSATFTPTERESIGQFADAGGRTVIAASPGSTSDTAQIAATAGLYTETGYLYNLEENDNNHLGVYAEPTGDSPLTDGVDRVVLRGAAPVGTDDGETDLETIDGTTLSTTREAGTYAVAAHSGDMAVIGDSSFLEPENAYRVDNDVLVGNLADFLVTGETSDPVFNESPTTGNPNGPMPSQPVNGGQTSDSTAQP
;
A
#
# COMPACT_ATOMS: atom_id res chain seq x y z
N MET A 1 75.16 62.95 38.02
CA MET A 1 74.93 63.05 36.55
C MET A 1 75.10 61.72 35.79
N SER A 2 75.58 60.63 36.40
CA SER A 2 75.76 59.32 35.72
C SER A 2 74.45 58.51 35.61
N SER A 3 73.62 58.49 36.66
CA SER A 3 72.41 57.64 36.69
C SER A 3 71.27 58.09 35.75
N ALA A 4 71.14 59.40 35.49
CA ALA A 4 70.12 59.90 34.56
C ALA A 4 70.45 59.56 33.09
N ARG A 5 71.74 59.52 32.74
CA ARG A 5 72.19 59.13 31.39
C ARG A 5 72.01 57.62 31.13
N ALA A 6 72.18 56.81 32.17
CA ALA A 6 71.94 55.37 32.09
C ALA A 6 70.45 55.04 31.91
N VAL A 7 69.55 55.71 32.64
CA VAL A 7 68.10 55.48 32.52
C VAL A 7 67.57 55.93 31.15
N ILE A 8 68.05 57.05 30.61
CA ILE A 8 67.68 57.52 29.27
C ILE A 8 68.23 56.58 28.19
N GLY A 9 69.45 56.08 28.34
CA GLY A 9 70.03 55.10 27.42
C GLY A 9 69.23 53.80 27.36
N THR A 10 68.85 53.26 28.53
CA THR A 10 68.01 52.06 28.62
C THR A 10 66.62 52.30 28.04
N PHE A 11 66.00 53.45 28.29
CA PHE A 11 64.69 53.78 27.72
C PHE A 11 64.74 53.88 26.20
N VAL A 12 65.76 54.50 25.62
CA VAL A 12 65.92 54.59 24.16
C VAL A 12 66.17 53.22 23.54
N VAL A 13 66.96 52.34 24.18
CA VAL A 13 67.19 50.98 23.69
C VAL A 13 65.90 50.16 23.75
N VAL A 14 65.16 50.21 24.85
CA VAL A 14 63.87 49.50 24.97
C VAL A 14 62.84 50.05 23.99
N PHE A 15 62.79 51.38 23.80
CA PHE A 15 61.92 52.00 22.82
C PHE A 15 62.26 51.59 21.38
N VAL A 16 63.55 51.55 21.02
CA VAL A 16 64.00 51.08 19.70
C VAL A 16 63.77 49.59 19.51
N VAL A 17 63.87 48.77 20.57
CA VAL A 17 63.49 47.35 20.50
C VAL A 17 61.99 47.22 20.28
N ILE A 18 61.14 47.89 21.07
CA ILE A 18 59.67 47.79 20.95
C ILE A 18 59.17 48.35 19.61
N VAL A 19 59.69 49.49 19.15
CA VAL A 19 59.33 50.07 17.84
C VAL A 19 59.99 49.30 16.68
N GLY A 20 61.16 48.71 16.92
CA GLY A 20 61.87 47.85 15.97
C GLY A 20 61.17 46.52 15.72
N THR A 21 60.52 45.92 16.73
CA THR A 21 59.70 44.70 16.53
C THR A 21 58.48 44.95 15.64
N VAL A 22 58.00 46.19 15.54
CA VAL A 22 56.87 46.55 14.68
C VAL A 22 57.30 46.83 13.23
N SER A 23 58.61 46.93 12.95
CA SER A 23 59.10 47.49 11.67
C SER A 23 59.89 46.50 10.79
N VAL A 24 60.01 45.22 11.16
CA VAL A 24 60.64 44.17 10.31
C VAL A 24 59.61 43.28 9.59
N GLY A 25 58.32 43.42 9.91
CA GLY A 25 57.24 42.92 9.06
C GLY A 25 56.85 43.99 8.04
N GLY A 26 57.68 44.22 7.03
CA GLY A 26 57.26 44.99 5.85
C GLY A 26 55.96 44.40 5.33
N LEU A 27 54.86 45.13 5.53
CA LEU A 27 53.55 44.88 4.99
C LEU A 27 53.67 44.91 3.46
N VAL A 28 54.00 43.76 2.86
CA VAL A 28 53.30 43.40 1.65
C VAL A 28 51.88 43.12 2.13
N VAL A 29 51.01 44.12 2.03
CA VAL A 29 49.57 43.86 1.96
C VAL A 29 49.41 43.07 0.67
N HIS A 30 49.58 41.76 0.74
CA HIS A 30 48.80 40.92 -0.15
C HIS A 30 47.37 41.22 0.29
N ASP A 31 46.54 41.69 -0.64
CA ASP A 31 45.08 41.78 -0.50
C ASP A 31 44.44 40.37 -0.35
N ASP A 32 45.15 39.44 0.28
CA ASP A 32 44.63 38.19 0.80
C ASP A 32 43.94 38.51 2.13
N THR A 33 42.95 39.41 2.10
CA THR A 33 41.80 39.28 2.98
C THR A 33 41.45 37.80 2.98
N PRO A 34 41.47 37.09 4.13
CA PRO A 34 40.98 35.73 4.19
C PRO A 34 39.57 35.82 3.64
N ARG A 35 39.38 35.34 2.40
CA ARG A 35 38.03 35.25 1.87
C ARG A 35 37.33 34.37 2.90
N PRO A 36 36.19 34.81 3.46
CA PRO A 36 35.36 33.87 4.18
C PRO A 36 35.27 32.63 3.29
N SER A 37 35.53 31.44 3.85
CA SER A 37 35.34 30.19 3.12
C SER A 37 34.03 30.32 2.36
N ASP A 38 34.06 30.09 1.04
CA ASP A 38 32.87 30.18 0.22
C ASP A 38 31.77 29.45 0.98
N VAL A 39 30.70 30.18 1.31
CA VAL A 39 29.58 29.61 2.04
C VAL A 39 29.16 28.42 1.20
N ASP A 40 29.17 27.23 1.77
CA ASP A 40 28.69 26.03 1.11
C ASP A 40 27.24 26.31 0.71
N THR A 41 27.01 26.63 -0.56
CA THR A 41 25.70 26.98 -1.10
C THR A 41 25.04 25.81 -1.79
N ASP A 42 25.59 24.60 -1.67
CA ASP A 42 25.09 23.41 -2.36
C ASP A 42 23.65 23.11 -1.91
N HIS A 43 23.26 23.51 -0.69
CA HIS A 43 21.90 23.44 -0.17
C HIS A 43 20.95 24.55 -0.64
N TRP A 44 21.46 25.57 -1.35
CA TRP A 44 20.69 26.65 -1.97
C TRP A 44 20.61 26.53 -3.49
N ASP A 45 21.39 25.62 -4.08
CA ASP A 45 21.28 25.29 -5.48
C ASP A 45 20.11 24.30 -5.65
N PRO A 46 18.98 24.73 -6.25
CA PRO A 46 17.82 23.87 -6.40
C PRO A 46 18.13 22.61 -7.22
N ASP A 47 19.15 22.64 -8.09
CA ASP A 47 19.53 21.51 -8.93
C ASP A 47 20.27 20.41 -8.14
N THR A 48 20.85 20.72 -6.97
CA THR A 48 21.40 19.73 -6.02
C THR A 48 20.39 19.22 -4.99
N VAL A 49 19.19 19.83 -4.93
CA VAL A 49 18.15 19.50 -3.94
C VAL A 49 16.97 18.74 -4.56
N ILE A 50 16.82 18.78 -5.89
CA ILE A 50 15.82 17.95 -6.59
C ILE A 50 16.37 16.52 -6.63
N PRO A 51 15.75 15.58 -5.89
CA PRO A 51 16.19 14.20 -5.93
C PRO A 51 15.84 13.58 -7.29
N GLU A 52 16.59 12.57 -7.71
CA GLU A 52 16.28 11.85 -8.95
C GLU A 52 14.88 11.24 -8.84
N GLU A 53 14.01 11.54 -9.81
CA GLU A 53 12.65 11.00 -9.84
C GLU A 53 12.64 9.66 -10.58
N ALA A 54 11.84 8.71 -10.08
CA ALA A 54 11.53 7.52 -10.84
C ALA A 54 10.98 7.90 -12.22
N PRO A 55 11.26 7.10 -13.28
CA PRO A 55 10.64 7.30 -14.57
C PRO A 55 9.11 7.31 -14.42
N ASP A 56 8.45 8.25 -15.10
CA ASP A 56 7.00 8.45 -15.06
C ASP A 56 6.48 8.64 -16.49
N GLY A 57 5.36 7.99 -16.79
CA GLY A 57 4.71 7.95 -18.09
C GLY A 57 4.74 6.56 -18.72
N GLY A 58 3.88 6.35 -19.71
CA GLY A 58 3.64 5.02 -20.31
C GLY A 58 2.22 4.93 -20.82
N GLU A 59 1.84 3.74 -21.29
CA GLU A 59 0.46 3.41 -21.64
C GLU A 59 0.15 2.06 -20.99
N ILE A 60 -0.95 1.99 -20.25
CA ILE A 60 -1.41 0.74 -19.66
C ILE A 60 -2.04 -0.08 -20.77
N THR A 61 -1.40 -1.20 -21.13
CA THR A 61 -1.87 -2.11 -22.18
C THR A 61 -2.18 -3.49 -21.63
N MET A 62 -3.16 -4.17 -22.24
CA MET A 62 -3.47 -5.58 -21.98
C MET A 62 -2.94 -6.46 -23.11
N ASN A 63 -2.42 -7.64 -22.76
CA ASN A 63 -2.02 -8.67 -23.73
C ASN A 63 -3.19 -9.59 -24.10
N SER A 64 -4.17 -9.76 -23.21
CA SER A 64 -5.36 -10.56 -23.45
C SER A 64 -6.19 -9.98 -24.58
N THR A 65 -6.71 -10.87 -25.42
CA THR A 65 -7.68 -10.51 -26.47
C THR A 65 -9.11 -10.93 -26.10
N THR A 66 -9.30 -11.42 -24.87
CA THR A 66 -10.61 -11.73 -24.32
C THR A 66 -11.43 -10.44 -24.18
N THR A 67 -12.74 -10.51 -24.43
CA THR A 67 -13.64 -9.36 -24.30
C THR A 67 -14.95 -9.80 -23.65
N GLY A 68 -15.71 -8.86 -23.07
CA GLY A 68 -17.06 -9.11 -22.56
C GLY A 68 -17.12 -9.83 -21.21
N LYS A 69 -16.01 -9.80 -20.45
CA LYS A 69 -15.97 -10.25 -19.05
C LYS A 69 -16.53 -9.17 -18.13
N THR A 70 -17.20 -9.59 -17.06
CA THR A 70 -17.72 -8.70 -16.02
C THR A 70 -16.79 -8.71 -14.81
N VAL A 71 -16.17 -7.57 -14.51
CA VAL A 71 -15.26 -7.40 -13.37
C VAL A 71 -15.95 -6.58 -12.28
N VAL A 72 -16.08 -7.17 -11.10
CA VAL A 72 -16.61 -6.49 -9.91
C VAL A 72 -15.47 -5.81 -9.17
N VAL A 73 -15.59 -4.50 -8.99
CA VAL A 73 -14.61 -3.67 -8.29
C VAL A 73 -15.19 -3.21 -6.96
N HIS A 74 -14.62 -3.69 -5.87
CA HIS A 74 -14.95 -3.25 -4.52
C HIS A 74 -13.93 -2.22 -4.02
N THR A 75 -14.41 -1.00 -3.81
CA THR A 75 -13.58 0.15 -3.38
C THR A 75 -13.72 0.49 -1.91
N GLY A 76 -14.36 -0.39 -1.13
CA GLY A 76 -14.73 -0.16 0.26
C GLY A 76 -15.83 0.90 0.42
N GLY A 77 -16.75 0.65 1.35
CA GLY A 77 -17.63 1.71 1.84
C GLY A 77 -16.78 2.78 2.53
N SER A 78 -17.06 4.06 2.28
CA SER A 78 -16.37 5.18 2.90
C SER A 78 -16.49 5.11 4.42
N SER A 79 -15.55 4.43 5.07
CA SER A 79 -15.31 4.60 6.50
C SER A 79 -14.62 5.95 6.63
N ALA A 80 -15.35 6.92 7.16
CA ALA A 80 -14.78 8.19 7.55
C ALA A 80 -13.66 7.92 8.57
N GLY A 81 -12.42 7.82 8.08
CA GLY A 81 -11.23 7.64 8.87
C GLY A 81 -10.96 8.93 9.65
N GLY A 82 -11.43 8.98 10.89
CA GLY A 82 -10.91 9.91 11.87
C GLY A 82 -9.52 9.45 12.33
N ALA A 83 -8.49 10.23 12.00
CA ALA A 83 -7.57 10.81 12.99
C ALA A 83 -6.44 11.61 12.29
N GLY A 84 -6.47 12.93 12.47
CA GLY A 84 -5.26 13.75 12.48
C GLY A 84 -4.87 14.44 11.18
N MET A 85 -5.66 15.43 10.74
CA MET A 85 -5.20 16.73 10.21
C MET A 85 -6.43 17.48 9.66
N GLY A 86 -6.85 18.54 10.35
CA GLY A 86 -7.81 19.52 9.81
C GLY A 86 -9.28 19.08 9.80
N GLN A 87 -10.14 19.85 10.46
CA GLN A 87 -11.57 19.83 10.18
C GLN A 87 -11.79 20.03 8.66
N PRO A 88 -12.66 19.26 7.98
CA PRO A 88 -12.96 19.51 6.58
C PRO A 88 -13.51 20.93 6.44
N LEU A 89 -12.89 21.72 5.56
CA LEU A 89 -13.34 23.07 5.23
C LEU A 89 -14.78 22.98 4.70
N PRO A 90 -15.73 23.76 5.24
CA PRO A 90 -17.11 23.74 4.75
C PRO A 90 -17.15 24.42 3.38
N ILE A 91 -17.09 23.64 2.32
CA ILE A 91 -17.57 24.07 1.02
C ILE A 91 -19.09 23.94 1.12
N SER A 92 -19.81 25.07 1.00
CA SER A 92 -21.27 25.05 0.99
C SER A 92 -21.72 24.41 -0.32
N ASP A 93 -22.18 23.15 -0.24
CA ASP A 93 -22.62 22.39 -1.42
C ASP A 93 -24.13 22.20 -1.44
N ASP A 94 -24.70 22.28 -2.64
CA ASP A 94 -26.11 22.33 -2.97
C ASP A 94 -26.76 20.94 -2.98
N GLY A 95 -26.73 20.24 -1.85
CA GLY A 95 -27.68 19.15 -1.58
C GLY A 95 -27.39 17.79 -2.24
N SER A 96 -26.26 17.61 -2.93
CA SER A 96 -25.73 16.29 -3.30
C SER A 96 -24.58 15.91 -2.36
N GLY A 97 -24.88 15.16 -1.31
CA GLY A 97 -23.96 14.83 -0.21
C GLY A 97 -22.75 13.97 -0.58
N HIS A 98 -21.78 14.53 -1.30
CA HIS A 98 -20.47 13.89 -1.50
C HIS A 98 -19.50 14.36 -0.41
N THR A 99 -19.20 13.47 0.53
CA THR A 99 -18.15 13.70 1.53
C THR A 99 -16.79 13.52 0.85
N LEU A 100 -16.05 14.60 0.62
CA LEU A 100 -14.68 14.54 0.11
C LEU A 100 -13.77 13.91 1.18
N SER A 101 -13.30 12.70 0.90
CA SER A 101 -12.28 12.01 1.70
C SER A 101 -10.89 12.47 1.26
N VAL A 102 -10.12 13.03 2.19
CA VAL A 102 -8.69 13.33 2.00
C VAL A 102 -7.86 12.05 2.13
N GLY A 103 -8.09 11.12 1.22
CA GLY A 103 -7.31 9.87 1.06
C GLY A 103 -7.09 9.46 -0.40
N SER A 104 -7.65 10.23 -1.33
CA SER A 104 -7.32 10.35 -2.75
C SER A 104 -8.09 11.61 -3.14
N LEU A 105 -7.52 12.57 -3.85
CA LEU A 105 -8.16 13.87 -4.10
C LEU A 105 -9.46 13.80 -4.96
N GLY A 106 -10.04 12.60 -5.16
CA GLY A 106 -11.36 12.37 -5.75
C GLY A 106 -12.09 11.09 -5.29
N GLY A 107 -11.74 10.49 -4.15
CA GLY A 107 -12.42 9.30 -3.60
C GLY A 107 -11.90 7.95 -4.13
N THR A 108 -12.34 6.83 -3.52
CA THR A 108 -11.80 5.49 -3.79
C THR A 108 -12.05 4.99 -5.21
N ASN A 109 -13.13 5.42 -5.86
CA ASN A 109 -13.39 5.12 -7.28
C ASN A 109 -12.37 5.79 -8.23
N ARG A 110 -11.86 6.98 -7.88
CA ARG A 110 -10.78 7.62 -8.65
C ARG A 110 -9.50 6.80 -8.55
N GLY A 111 -9.25 6.22 -7.38
CA GLY A 111 -8.04 5.43 -7.10
C GLY A 111 -7.91 4.16 -7.95
N VAL A 112 -8.99 3.69 -8.58
CA VAL A 112 -8.97 2.55 -9.52
C VAL A 112 -9.20 2.97 -10.96
N GLY A 113 -9.25 4.28 -11.23
CA GLY A 113 -9.53 4.84 -12.55
C GLY A 113 -8.69 4.23 -13.68
N PRO A 114 -7.35 4.12 -13.53
CA PRO A 114 -6.47 3.52 -14.55
C PRO A 114 -6.81 2.05 -14.88
N LEU A 115 -7.07 1.21 -13.87
CA LEU A 115 -7.49 -0.17 -14.09
C LEU A 115 -8.85 -0.22 -14.78
N VAL A 116 -9.80 0.58 -14.32
CA VAL A 116 -11.17 0.62 -14.85
C VAL A 116 -11.18 1.09 -16.30
N SER A 117 -10.43 2.14 -16.64
CA SER A 117 -10.33 2.63 -18.02
C SER A 117 -9.75 1.54 -18.91
N THR A 118 -8.67 0.90 -18.48
CA THR A 118 -8.01 -0.19 -19.23
C THR A 118 -8.98 -1.34 -19.52
N LEU A 119 -9.72 -1.81 -18.51
CA LEU A 119 -10.72 -2.87 -18.68
C LEU A 119 -11.84 -2.47 -19.65
N VAL A 120 -12.38 -1.26 -19.51
CA VAL A 120 -13.48 -0.77 -20.37
C VAL A 120 -13.03 -0.55 -21.81
N GLU A 121 -11.83 0.01 -22.01
CA GLU A 121 -11.25 0.24 -23.33
C GLU A 121 -10.98 -1.07 -24.08
N ASN A 122 -10.69 -2.16 -23.35
CA ASN A 122 -10.54 -3.52 -23.88
C ASN A 122 -11.87 -4.30 -23.96
N GLY A 123 -13.01 -3.65 -23.73
CA GLY A 123 -14.33 -4.23 -23.97
C GLY A 123 -14.86 -5.11 -22.84
N HIS A 124 -14.39 -4.91 -21.62
CA HIS A 124 -14.93 -5.54 -20.42
C HIS A 124 -15.96 -4.64 -19.73
N GLU A 125 -16.89 -5.25 -18.99
CA GLU A 125 -17.83 -4.54 -18.14
C GLU A 125 -17.25 -4.42 -16.72
N VAL A 126 -17.39 -3.23 -16.13
CA VAL A 126 -16.96 -2.97 -14.76
C VAL A 126 -18.15 -2.61 -13.89
N VAL A 127 -18.36 -3.38 -12.82
CA VAL A 127 -19.44 -3.18 -11.85
C VAL A 127 -18.84 -2.77 -10.51
N PHE A 128 -19.15 -1.57 -10.04
CA PHE A 128 -18.73 -1.13 -8.71
C PHE A 128 -19.65 -1.67 -7.63
N TYR A 129 -19.05 -2.23 -6.57
CA TYR A 129 -19.74 -2.62 -5.35
C TYR A 129 -19.22 -1.78 -4.17
N ASP A 130 -20.09 -0.99 -3.53
CA ASP A 130 -19.72 -0.11 -2.41
C ASP A 130 -20.05 -0.70 -1.03
N GLY A 131 -20.77 -1.82 -0.97
CA GLY A 131 -21.17 -2.49 0.29
C GLY A 131 -22.05 -1.63 1.22
N GLY A 132 -22.44 -0.43 0.77
CA GLY A 132 -23.19 0.53 1.56
C GLY A 132 -24.69 0.20 1.62
N PRO A 133 -25.46 0.84 2.52
CA PRO A 133 -26.92 0.71 2.58
C PRO A 133 -27.64 1.19 1.30
N SER A 134 -26.92 1.90 0.43
CA SER A 134 -27.31 2.31 -0.92
C SER A 134 -27.23 1.19 -1.97
N SER A 135 -26.51 0.10 -1.67
CA SER A 135 -26.33 -1.03 -2.59
C SER A 135 -27.68 -1.66 -2.92
N ARG A 136 -27.98 -1.77 -4.22
CA ARG A 136 -29.24 -2.37 -4.70
C ARG A 136 -29.22 -3.89 -4.68
N GLN A 137 -28.03 -4.47 -4.70
CA GLN A 137 -27.78 -5.91 -4.72
C GLN A 137 -26.80 -6.25 -3.60
N THR A 138 -26.85 -7.48 -3.14
CA THR A 138 -25.83 -8.04 -2.24
C THR A 138 -24.56 -8.37 -3.02
N LEU A 139 -23.42 -8.47 -2.33
CA LEU A 139 -22.17 -8.89 -2.99
C LEU A 139 -22.34 -10.26 -3.67
N ARG A 140 -23.03 -11.20 -3.01
CA ARG A 140 -23.36 -12.51 -3.56
C ARG A 140 -24.10 -12.43 -4.90
N GLU A 141 -25.15 -11.60 -4.97
CA GLU A 141 -25.90 -11.42 -6.22
C GLU A 141 -25.02 -10.80 -7.31
N THR A 142 -24.13 -9.88 -6.94
CA THR A 142 -23.22 -9.22 -7.88
C THR A 142 -22.16 -10.21 -8.41
N LEU A 143 -21.62 -11.07 -7.54
CA LEU A 143 -20.62 -12.09 -7.90
C LEU A 143 -21.21 -13.24 -8.71
N ALA A 144 -22.51 -13.49 -8.63
CA ALA A 144 -23.16 -14.56 -9.38
C ALA A 144 -23.12 -14.35 -10.90
N ASP A 145 -23.11 -13.09 -11.33
CA ASP A 145 -23.06 -12.69 -12.74
C ASP A 145 -21.66 -12.18 -13.15
N ALA A 146 -20.66 -12.33 -12.27
CA ALA A 146 -19.30 -11.81 -12.48
C ALA A 146 -18.33 -12.90 -12.98
N ASP A 147 -17.29 -12.48 -13.68
CA ASP A 147 -16.15 -13.31 -14.06
C ASP A 147 -14.92 -13.05 -13.19
N ALA A 148 -14.83 -11.86 -12.59
CA ALA A 148 -13.70 -11.49 -11.74
C ALA A 148 -14.11 -10.55 -10.61
N PHE A 149 -13.32 -10.54 -9.55
CA PHE A 149 -13.47 -9.67 -8.40
C PHE A 149 -12.13 -9.04 -8.04
N VAL A 150 -12.13 -7.73 -7.84
CA VAL A 150 -10.98 -7.01 -7.29
C VAL A 150 -11.45 -6.14 -6.14
N THR A 151 -10.72 -6.17 -5.03
CA THR A 151 -10.93 -5.26 -3.90
C THR A 151 -9.69 -4.44 -3.62
N VAL A 152 -9.88 -3.16 -3.34
CA VAL A 152 -8.79 -2.21 -3.04
C VAL A 152 -8.96 -1.56 -1.67
N GLY A 153 -7.82 -1.19 -1.06
CA GLY A 153 -7.76 -0.37 0.14
C GLY A 153 -8.23 -1.08 1.41
N SER A 154 -8.78 -0.30 2.35
CA SER A 154 -9.32 -0.78 3.62
C SER A 154 -10.74 -1.31 3.48
N ALA A 155 -10.89 -2.38 2.71
CA ALA A 155 -12.13 -3.12 2.59
C ALA A 155 -12.49 -3.77 3.94
N THR A 156 -13.74 -3.57 4.38
CA THR A 156 -14.31 -4.32 5.50
C THR A 156 -15.41 -5.23 4.97
N PHE A 157 -15.35 -6.51 5.30
CA PHE A 157 -16.32 -7.49 4.84
C PHE A 157 -17.07 -8.15 6.00
N THR A 158 -18.39 -8.25 5.87
CA THR A 158 -19.19 -9.09 6.75
C THR A 158 -18.81 -10.56 6.57
N PRO A 159 -19.09 -11.43 7.57
CA PRO A 159 -18.83 -12.86 7.45
C PRO A 159 -19.48 -13.51 6.20
N THR A 160 -20.68 -13.06 5.83
CA THR A 160 -21.40 -13.57 4.65
C THR A 160 -20.76 -13.13 3.34
N GLU A 161 -20.23 -11.90 3.28
CA GLU A 161 -19.47 -11.43 2.11
C GLU A 161 -18.17 -12.19 1.94
N ARG A 162 -17.41 -12.41 3.03
CA ARG A 162 -16.18 -13.22 2.99
C ARG A 162 -16.44 -14.65 2.52
N GLU A 163 -17.52 -15.27 3.00
CA GLU A 163 -17.95 -16.60 2.54
C GLU A 163 -18.30 -16.58 1.04
N SER A 164 -18.95 -15.51 0.55
CA SER A 164 -19.30 -15.39 -0.87
C SER A 164 -18.07 -15.19 -1.76
N ILE A 165 -17.10 -14.39 -1.33
CA ILE A 165 -15.83 -14.21 -2.06
C ILE A 165 -15.05 -15.53 -2.12
N GLY A 166 -14.97 -16.27 -1.01
CA GLY A 166 -14.34 -17.60 -0.99
C GLY A 166 -15.01 -18.57 -1.96
N GLN A 167 -16.35 -18.66 -1.94
CA GLN A 167 -17.11 -19.52 -2.87
C GLN A 167 -16.94 -19.11 -4.34
N PHE A 168 -16.81 -17.81 -4.62
CA PHE A 168 -16.53 -17.31 -5.95
C PHE A 168 -15.12 -17.72 -6.43
N ALA A 169 -14.10 -17.54 -5.57
CA ALA A 169 -12.73 -17.95 -5.88
C ALA A 169 -12.62 -19.47 -6.07
N ASP A 170 -13.27 -20.27 -5.21
CA ASP A 170 -13.31 -21.74 -5.33
C ASP A 170 -13.97 -22.22 -6.65
N ALA A 171 -14.82 -21.39 -7.25
CA ALA A 171 -15.46 -21.66 -8.54
C ALA A 171 -14.59 -21.25 -9.76
N GLY A 172 -13.36 -20.80 -9.54
CA GLY A 172 -12.47 -20.28 -10.59
C GLY A 172 -12.66 -18.80 -10.89
N GLY A 173 -13.35 -18.06 -10.02
CA GLY A 173 -13.49 -16.62 -10.09
C GLY A 173 -12.17 -15.91 -9.78
N ARG A 174 -11.59 -15.24 -10.78
CA ARG A 174 -10.33 -14.50 -10.59
C ARG A 174 -10.53 -13.46 -9.51
N THR A 175 -9.74 -13.56 -8.45
CA THR A 175 -9.90 -12.73 -7.25
C THR A 175 -8.60 -12.03 -6.92
N VAL A 176 -8.61 -10.69 -6.90
CA VAL A 176 -7.45 -9.90 -6.51
C VAL A 176 -7.76 -9.06 -5.29
N ILE A 177 -6.85 -9.10 -4.32
CA ILE A 177 -6.92 -8.27 -3.12
C ILE A 177 -5.70 -7.35 -3.10
N ALA A 178 -5.92 -6.07 -3.38
CA ALA A 178 -4.91 -5.03 -3.19
C ALA A 178 -5.05 -4.45 -1.77
N ALA A 179 -4.22 -4.93 -0.84
CA ALA A 179 -4.34 -4.67 0.58
C ALA A 179 -3.31 -3.65 1.06
N SER A 180 -3.77 -2.48 1.51
CA SER A 180 -2.90 -1.50 2.18
C SER A 180 -2.60 -1.90 3.64
N PRO A 181 -1.49 -1.42 4.22
CA PRO A 181 -1.21 -1.52 5.64
C PRO A 181 -2.42 -1.11 6.49
N GLY A 182 -2.92 -2.03 7.31
CA GLY A 182 -4.11 -1.82 8.15
C GLY A 182 -5.39 -2.48 7.65
N SER A 183 -5.44 -3.01 6.42
CA SER A 183 -6.55 -3.83 5.90
C SER A 183 -6.29 -5.34 5.96
N THR A 184 -5.26 -5.73 6.72
CA THR A 184 -4.69 -7.08 6.73
C THR A 184 -5.59 -8.13 7.39
N SER A 185 -6.49 -7.76 8.30
CA SER A 185 -7.31 -8.75 9.03
C SER A 185 -8.42 -9.39 8.18
N ASP A 186 -9.07 -8.62 7.31
CA ASP A 186 -10.14 -9.12 6.44
C ASP A 186 -9.54 -9.79 5.21
N THR A 187 -8.50 -9.17 4.64
CA THR A 187 -7.68 -9.75 3.58
C THR A 187 -7.14 -11.12 3.99
N ALA A 188 -6.50 -11.24 5.15
CA ALA A 188 -5.94 -12.52 5.60
C ALA A 188 -7.01 -13.61 5.76
N GLN A 189 -8.24 -13.28 6.13
CA GLN A 189 -9.31 -14.28 6.25
C GLN A 189 -9.79 -14.83 4.91
N ILE A 190 -9.83 -13.98 3.87
CA ILE A 190 -10.20 -14.40 2.52
C ILE A 190 -9.01 -15.12 1.87
N ALA A 191 -7.84 -14.50 1.89
CA ALA A 191 -6.61 -15.00 1.28
C ALA A 191 -6.16 -16.36 1.84
N ALA A 192 -6.42 -16.61 3.15
CA ALA A 192 -6.02 -17.85 3.80
C ALA A 192 -6.69 -19.10 3.18
N THR A 193 -7.82 -18.99 2.48
CA THR A 193 -8.42 -20.15 1.79
C THR A 193 -7.56 -20.64 0.63
N ALA A 194 -6.76 -19.75 0.04
CA ALA A 194 -5.80 -20.04 -1.03
C ALA A 194 -4.35 -20.22 -0.51
N GLY A 195 -4.14 -20.24 0.81
CA GLY A 195 -2.80 -20.28 1.41
C GLY A 195 -2.01 -18.98 1.25
N LEU A 196 -2.70 -17.85 1.09
CA LEU A 196 -2.12 -16.50 0.99
C LEU A 196 -2.36 -15.74 2.31
N TYR A 197 -1.42 -14.90 2.72
CA TYR A 197 -1.56 -14.09 3.93
C TYR A 197 -0.86 -12.74 3.81
N THR A 198 -1.24 -11.81 4.69
CA THR A 198 -0.60 -10.51 4.83
C THR A 198 -0.05 -10.35 6.24
N GLU A 199 1.11 -9.74 6.37
CA GLU A 199 1.69 -9.41 7.67
C GLU A 199 1.27 -8.02 8.14
N THR A 200 1.32 -7.81 9.44
CA THR A 200 1.05 -6.48 10.01
C THR A 200 2.28 -5.60 9.93
N GLY A 201 2.10 -4.39 9.43
CA GLY A 201 3.13 -3.37 9.33
C GLY A 201 3.11 -2.70 7.98
N TYR A 202 4.04 -1.78 7.79
CA TYR A 202 4.34 -1.19 6.50
C TYR A 202 5.84 -1.31 6.26
N LEU A 203 6.21 -1.38 5.00
CA LEU A 203 7.58 -1.41 4.53
C LEU A 203 8.06 0.01 4.25
N TYR A 204 9.33 0.26 4.55
CA TYR A 204 9.99 1.51 4.20
C TYR A 204 11.46 1.27 3.87
N ASN A 205 12.02 2.08 2.99
CA ASN A 205 13.43 2.05 2.65
C ASN A 205 14.00 3.48 2.75
N LEU A 206 15.04 3.66 3.57
CA LEU A 206 15.64 4.98 3.81
C LEU A 206 16.78 5.29 2.82
N GLU A 207 17.28 4.28 2.11
CA GLU A 207 18.46 4.38 1.24
C GLU A 207 18.06 4.48 -0.22
N GLU A 208 17.17 3.59 -0.69
CA GLU A 208 16.70 3.53 -2.07
C GLU A 208 15.18 3.53 -2.11
N ASN A 209 14.59 4.65 -2.49
CA ASN A 209 13.14 4.89 -2.51
C ASN A 209 12.75 5.93 -3.57
N ASP A 210 11.47 5.99 -3.94
CA ASP A 210 10.94 7.00 -4.88
C ASP A 210 10.60 8.32 -4.17
N ASN A 211 11.65 8.99 -3.68
CA ASN A 211 11.59 10.31 -3.03
C ASN A 211 10.65 10.39 -1.82
N ASN A 212 10.33 9.23 -1.27
CA ASN A 212 9.57 9.04 -0.06
C ASN A 212 9.94 7.66 0.46
N HIS A 213 10.42 7.57 1.70
CA HIS A 213 10.76 6.30 2.34
C HIS A 213 9.67 5.21 2.29
N LEU A 214 8.40 5.56 2.10
CA LEU A 214 7.30 4.61 1.92
C LEU A 214 7.10 4.13 0.47
N GLY A 215 7.69 4.82 -0.50
CA GLY A 215 7.75 4.43 -1.92
C GLY A 215 8.87 3.44 -2.14
N VAL A 216 8.63 2.19 -1.77
CA VAL A 216 9.62 1.10 -1.87
C VAL A 216 9.62 0.51 -3.26
N TYR A 217 10.80 0.13 -3.75
CA TYR A 217 10.93 -0.60 -5.00
C TYR A 217 10.79 -2.10 -4.77
N ALA A 218 10.12 -2.79 -5.70
CA ALA A 218 10.04 -4.24 -5.73
C ALA A 218 10.29 -4.77 -7.14
N GLU A 219 10.82 -5.98 -7.21
CA GLU A 219 11.26 -6.63 -8.44
C GLU A 219 10.61 -8.01 -8.56
N PRO A 220 10.40 -8.53 -9.78
CA PRO A 220 9.88 -9.86 -9.96
C PRO A 220 10.80 -10.94 -9.40
N THR A 221 10.23 -11.93 -8.72
CA THR A 221 10.96 -13.09 -8.20
C THR A 221 11.08 -14.24 -9.21
N GLY A 222 10.36 -14.15 -10.34
CA GLY A 222 10.35 -15.12 -11.42
C GLY A 222 9.33 -14.78 -12.50
N ASP A 223 9.09 -15.72 -13.40
CA ASP A 223 8.03 -15.62 -14.40
C ASP A 223 6.67 -15.75 -13.71
N SER A 224 5.78 -14.76 -13.85
CA SER A 224 4.43 -14.79 -13.29
C SER A 224 3.45 -14.06 -14.21
N PRO A 225 2.16 -14.48 -14.25
CA PRO A 225 1.13 -13.75 -14.99
C PRO A 225 0.91 -12.31 -14.50
N LEU A 226 1.40 -11.95 -13.31
CA LEU A 226 1.28 -10.58 -12.76
C LEU A 226 2.49 -9.70 -13.10
N THR A 227 3.63 -10.27 -13.47
CA THR A 227 4.90 -9.54 -13.64
C THR A 227 5.55 -9.72 -15.00
N ASP A 228 4.84 -10.27 -15.99
CA ASP A 228 5.34 -10.35 -17.36
C ASP A 228 5.73 -8.96 -17.90
N GLY A 229 6.98 -8.81 -18.33
CA GLY A 229 7.52 -7.54 -18.82
C GLY A 229 7.75 -6.46 -17.76
N VAL A 230 7.56 -6.75 -16.47
CA VAL A 230 7.92 -5.84 -15.37
C VAL A 230 9.41 -6.00 -15.08
N ASP A 231 10.19 -4.93 -15.08
CA ASP A 231 11.56 -4.94 -14.56
C ASP A 231 11.57 -4.55 -13.07
N ARG A 232 10.83 -3.48 -12.73
CA ARG A 232 10.73 -2.98 -11.35
C ARG A 232 9.44 -2.16 -11.15
N VAL A 233 8.86 -2.23 -9.96
CA VAL A 233 7.68 -1.43 -9.57
C VAL A 233 7.96 -0.56 -8.37
N VAL A 234 7.09 0.43 -8.13
CA VAL A 234 7.10 1.23 -6.91
C VAL A 234 5.75 1.13 -6.18
N LEU A 235 5.80 0.76 -4.91
CA LEU A 235 4.62 0.62 -4.06
C LEU A 235 4.68 1.65 -2.93
N ARG A 236 3.66 2.52 -2.80
CA ARG A 236 3.64 3.62 -1.84
C ARG A 236 2.83 3.26 -0.61
N GLY A 237 3.48 2.52 0.29
CA GLY A 237 2.87 1.97 1.49
C GLY A 237 2.58 0.49 1.36
N ALA A 238 3.59 -0.30 1.05
CA ALA A 238 3.47 -1.75 0.95
C ALA A 238 3.36 -2.43 2.33
N ALA A 239 2.52 -3.45 2.43
CA ALA A 239 2.49 -4.44 3.50
C ALA A 239 3.15 -5.74 3.01
N PRO A 240 3.84 -6.51 3.89
CA PRO A 240 4.35 -7.80 3.47
C PRO A 240 3.21 -8.78 3.17
N VAL A 241 3.38 -9.54 2.10
CA VAL A 241 2.49 -10.62 1.65
C VAL A 241 3.28 -11.91 1.68
N GLY A 242 2.64 -13.01 2.04
CA GLY A 242 3.25 -14.33 2.02
C GLY A 242 2.32 -15.40 1.50
N THR A 243 2.89 -16.56 1.22
CA THR A 243 2.17 -17.74 0.76
C THR A 243 2.77 -19.01 1.34
N ASP A 244 1.93 -20.01 1.61
CA ASP A 244 2.37 -21.34 2.06
C ASP A 244 2.71 -22.27 0.87
N ASP A 245 1.84 -22.30 -0.15
CA ASP A 245 1.91 -23.22 -1.29
C ASP A 245 1.77 -22.52 -2.67
N GLY A 246 1.70 -21.19 -2.69
CA GLY A 246 1.61 -20.38 -3.91
C GLY A 246 2.96 -19.88 -4.41
N GLU A 247 2.92 -18.88 -5.28
CA GLU A 247 4.10 -18.24 -5.86
C GLU A 247 4.22 -16.80 -5.36
N THR A 248 5.43 -16.41 -4.96
CA THR A 248 5.76 -15.00 -4.75
C THR A 248 6.00 -14.37 -6.12
N ASP A 249 5.39 -13.21 -6.34
CA ASP A 249 5.45 -12.49 -7.62
C ASP A 249 6.42 -11.31 -7.57
N LEU A 250 6.39 -10.57 -6.45
CA LEU A 250 7.21 -9.37 -6.24
C LEU A 250 7.85 -9.40 -4.85
N GLU A 251 9.13 -9.04 -4.81
CA GLU A 251 9.90 -8.90 -3.58
C GLU A 251 10.59 -7.52 -3.53
N THR A 252 10.57 -6.85 -2.39
CA THR A 252 11.25 -5.56 -2.23
C THR A 252 12.76 -5.72 -2.32
N ILE A 253 13.45 -4.71 -2.81
CA ILE A 253 14.92 -4.66 -2.81
C ILE A 253 15.53 -4.73 -1.40
N ASP A 254 16.79 -5.15 -1.33
CA ASP A 254 17.60 -5.21 -0.10
C ASP A 254 17.59 -3.87 0.67
N GLY A 255 17.68 -3.94 2.00
CA GLY A 255 17.68 -2.76 2.88
C GLY A 255 16.29 -2.21 3.20
N THR A 256 15.23 -2.78 2.63
CA THR A 256 13.86 -2.49 3.02
C THR A 256 13.62 -2.94 4.45
N THR A 257 12.88 -2.16 5.24
CA THR A 257 12.65 -2.39 6.66
C THR A 257 11.17 -2.55 6.99
N LEU A 258 10.83 -3.57 7.77
CA LEU A 258 9.47 -3.78 8.29
C LEU A 258 9.24 -2.93 9.56
N SER A 259 8.19 -2.12 9.58
CA SER A 259 7.96 -1.16 10.67
C SER A 259 7.68 -1.78 12.05
N THR A 260 7.15 -3.00 12.09
CA THR A 260 6.79 -3.70 13.34
C THR A 260 8.00 -4.34 14.03
N THR A 261 8.92 -4.93 13.25
CA THR A 261 10.13 -5.59 13.77
C THR A 261 11.37 -4.71 13.72
N ARG A 262 11.38 -3.71 12.83
CA ARG A 262 12.56 -2.92 12.42
C ARG A 262 13.70 -3.76 11.88
N GLU A 263 13.36 -4.94 11.36
CA GLU A 263 14.31 -5.79 10.65
C GLU A 263 14.47 -5.27 9.23
N ALA A 264 15.72 -5.24 8.76
CA ALA A 264 16.08 -4.87 7.39
C ALA A 264 16.36 -6.13 6.58
N GLY A 265 15.89 -6.17 5.34
CA GLY A 265 16.03 -7.30 4.43
C GLY A 265 15.20 -7.08 3.17
N THR A 266 14.71 -8.19 2.61
CA THR A 266 13.73 -8.21 1.53
C THR A 266 12.43 -8.78 2.04
N TYR A 267 11.32 -8.35 1.43
CA TYR A 267 9.97 -8.74 1.83
C TYR A 267 9.12 -8.96 0.59
N ALA A 268 8.45 -10.10 0.53
CA ALA A 268 7.44 -10.35 -0.49
C ALA A 268 6.28 -9.35 -0.34
N VAL A 269 5.83 -8.80 -1.46
CA VAL A 269 4.77 -7.76 -1.52
C VAL A 269 3.68 -8.08 -2.52
N ALA A 270 3.86 -9.11 -3.35
CA ALA A 270 2.78 -9.72 -4.11
C ALA A 270 2.98 -11.23 -4.18
N ALA A 271 1.88 -11.96 -4.09
CA ALA A 271 1.85 -13.40 -4.26
C ALA A 271 0.51 -13.86 -4.81
N HIS A 272 0.52 -14.99 -5.50
CA HIS A 272 -0.69 -15.61 -6.04
C HIS A 272 -0.72 -17.12 -5.81
N SER A 273 -1.92 -17.66 -5.82
CA SER A 273 -2.19 -19.09 -5.69
C SER A 273 -3.45 -19.42 -6.49
N GLY A 274 -3.26 -20.11 -7.61
CA GLY A 274 -4.34 -20.44 -8.55
C GLY A 274 -5.04 -19.19 -9.10
N ASP A 275 -6.32 -19.03 -8.76
CA ASP A 275 -7.17 -17.93 -9.22
C ASP A 275 -7.17 -16.71 -8.30
N MET A 276 -6.42 -16.76 -7.18
CA MET A 276 -6.35 -15.66 -6.21
C MET A 276 -4.96 -15.01 -6.18
N ALA A 277 -4.93 -13.69 -6.12
CA ALA A 277 -3.70 -12.92 -5.91
C ALA A 277 -3.88 -11.86 -4.81
N VAL A 278 -2.80 -11.59 -4.09
CA VAL A 278 -2.71 -10.52 -3.08
C VAL A 278 -1.54 -9.63 -3.42
N ILE A 279 -1.80 -8.32 -3.50
CA ILE A 279 -0.77 -7.28 -3.65
C ILE A 279 -0.84 -6.41 -2.40
N GLY A 280 0.27 -6.26 -1.69
CA GLY A 280 0.39 -5.55 -0.42
C GLY A 280 0.28 -4.03 -0.51
N ASP A 281 -0.18 -3.51 -1.64
CA ASP A 281 -0.45 -2.10 -1.84
C ASP A 281 -1.59 -1.95 -2.85
N SER A 282 -2.47 -0.97 -2.64
CA SER A 282 -3.47 -0.57 -3.62
C SER A 282 -3.18 0.78 -4.26
N SER A 283 -2.24 1.55 -3.70
CA SER A 283 -1.92 2.89 -4.16
C SER A 283 -1.32 2.89 -5.56
N PHE A 284 -0.66 1.79 -5.98
CA PHE A 284 -0.14 1.64 -7.36
C PHE A 284 -1.22 1.78 -8.44
N LEU A 285 -2.49 1.54 -8.12
CA LEU A 285 -3.61 1.73 -9.06
C LEU A 285 -4.02 3.21 -9.21
N GLU A 286 -3.62 4.07 -8.28
CA GLU A 286 -4.04 5.46 -8.27
C GLU A 286 -3.42 6.22 -9.45
N PRO A 287 -4.12 7.20 -10.04
CA PRO A 287 -3.62 7.95 -11.20
C PRO A 287 -2.23 8.59 -11.00
N GLU A 288 -1.91 8.95 -9.76
CA GLU A 288 -0.61 9.51 -9.35
C GLU A 288 0.54 8.49 -9.30
N ASN A 289 0.25 7.19 -9.28
CA ASN A 289 1.24 6.12 -9.13
C ASN A 289 1.22 5.10 -10.27
N ALA A 290 0.10 4.98 -11.00
CA ALA A 290 -0.11 3.95 -12.03
C ALA A 290 0.84 4.03 -13.23
N TYR A 291 1.57 5.13 -13.39
CA TYR A 291 2.53 5.34 -14.48
C TYR A 291 3.96 5.52 -13.97
N ARG A 292 4.22 5.24 -12.69
CA ARG A 292 5.57 5.32 -12.11
C ARG A 292 6.30 4.00 -12.26
N VAL A 293 7.55 4.06 -12.72
CA VAL A 293 8.34 2.88 -13.06
C VAL A 293 7.51 1.97 -13.98
N ASP A 294 7.46 0.66 -13.75
CA ASP A 294 6.64 -0.26 -14.56
C ASP A 294 5.30 -0.58 -13.88
N ASN A 295 4.77 0.35 -13.06
CA ASN A 295 3.43 0.17 -12.48
C ASN A 295 2.35 0.07 -13.57
N ASP A 296 2.53 0.72 -14.72
CA ASP A 296 1.61 0.63 -15.85
C ASP A 296 1.56 -0.78 -16.44
N VAL A 297 2.73 -1.43 -16.55
CA VAL A 297 2.85 -2.84 -16.94
C VAL A 297 2.20 -3.76 -15.89
N LEU A 298 2.45 -3.53 -14.60
CA LEU A 298 1.80 -4.28 -13.52
C LEU A 298 0.27 -4.14 -13.56
N VAL A 299 -0.27 -2.95 -13.81
CA VAL A 299 -1.72 -2.73 -13.94
C VAL A 299 -2.29 -3.44 -15.17
N GLY A 300 -1.55 -3.46 -16.29
CA GLY A 300 -1.91 -4.23 -17.48
C GLY A 300 -1.99 -5.73 -17.22
N ASN A 301 -0.97 -6.29 -16.56
CA ASN A 301 -0.92 -7.69 -16.17
C ASN A 301 -2.02 -8.05 -15.16
N LEU A 302 -2.33 -7.15 -14.21
CA LEU A 302 -3.46 -7.31 -13.31
C LEU A 302 -4.79 -7.40 -14.08
N ALA A 303 -4.99 -6.53 -15.08
CA ALA A 303 -6.18 -6.55 -15.91
C ALA A 303 -6.26 -7.87 -16.70
N ASP A 304 -5.15 -8.35 -17.26
CA ASP A 304 -5.06 -9.65 -17.92
C ASP A 304 -5.38 -10.81 -16.99
N PHE A 305 -4.81 -10.81 -15.78
CA PHE A 305 -5.09 -11.82 -14.76
C PHE A 305 -6.58 -11.90 -14.44
N LEU A 306 -7.24 -10.75 -14.26
CA LEU A 306 -8.68 -10.68 -13.98
C LEU A 306 -9.53 -11.31 -15.10
N VAL A 307 -9.17 -11.12 -16.37
CA VAL A 307 -10.05 -11.48 -17.50
C VAL A 307 -9.72 -12.82 -18.18
N THR A 308 -8.63 -13.47 -17.80
CA THR A 308 -8.15 -14.73 -18.42
C THR A 308 -8.51 -15.99 -17.63
N GLY A 309 -9.24 -15.87 -16.51
CA GLY A 309 -9.80 -17.01 -15.79
C GLY A 309 -11.10 -17.54 -16.40
N GLU A 310 -11.41 -18.80 -16.10
CA GLU A 310 -12.72 -19.40 -16.38
C GLU A 310 -13.47 -19.66 -15.08
N THR A 311 -14.45 -18.81 -14.78
CA THR A 311 -15.36 -19.00 -13.66
C THR A 311 -16.45 -19.99 -14.06
N SER A 312 -16.60 -21.06 -13.29
CA SER A 312 -17.78 -21.93 -13.34
C SER A 312 -18.92 -21.28 -12.54
N ASP A 313 -20.19 -21.55 -12.89
CA ASP A 313 -21.35 -21.03 -12.14
C ASP A 313 -21.16 -21.24 -10.62
N PRO A 314 -20.90 -20.18 -9.83
CA PRO A 314 -20.54 -20.33 -8.43
C PRO A 314 -21.73 -20.87 -7.63
N VAL A 315 -21.52 -21.97 -6.91
CA VAL A 315 -22.54 -22.55 -6.03
C VAL A 315 -22.43 -21.89 -4.67
N PHE A 316 -23.28 -20.89 -4.45
CA PHE A 316 -23.33 -20.23 -3.17
C PHE A 316 -24.14 -21.02 -2.14
N ASN A 317 -23.55 -21.35 -0.99
CA ASN A 317 -24.29 -22.01 0.09
C ASN A 317 -25.24 -21.02 0.76
N GLU A 318 -26.48 -21.44 1.04
CA GLU A 318 -27.38 -20.63 1.88
C GLU A 318 -26.74 -20.49 3.27
N SER A 319 -26.50 -19.24 3.68
CA SER A 319 -26.03 -18.98 5.04
C SER A 319 -27.05 -19.57 6.02
N PRO A 320 -26.63 -20.24 7.11
CA PRO A 320 -27.58 -20.80 8.05
C PRO A 320 -28.43 -19.66 8.60
N THR A 321 -29.73 -19.67 8.28
CA THR A 321 -30.69 -18.75 8.88
C THR A 321 -30.50 -18.85 10.38
N THR A 322 -30.12 -17.75 11.03
CA THR A 322 -30.05 -17.69 12.49
C THR A 322 -31.45 -18.02 12.98
N GLY A 323 -31.65 -19.24 13.47
CA GLY A 323 -32.96 -19.74 13.86
C GLY A 323 -33.61 -18.76 14.82
N ASN A 324 -34.84 -18.34 14.51
CA ASN A 324 -35.66 -17.52 15.40
C ASN A 324 -35.61 -18.13 16.83
N PRO A 325 -35.09 -17.42 17.85
CA PRO A 325 -34.99 -17.96 19.20
C PRO A 325 -36.36 -18.23 19.86
N ASN A 326 -37.46 -17.86 19.18
CA ASN A 326 -38.84 -18.12 19.60
C ASN A 326 -39.54 -19.25 18.80
N GLY A 327 -38.80 -20.11 18.10
CA GLY A 327 -39.37 -21.33 17.50
C GLY A 327 -39.80 -22.34 18.59
N PRO A 328 -40.96 -23.02 18.45
CA PRO A 328 -41.36 -24.05 19.42
C PRO A 328 -40.30 -25.16 19.47
N MET A 329 -39.79 -25.47 20.66
CA MET A 329 -38.86 -26.59 20.85
C MET A 329 -39.45 -27.89 20.28
N PRO A 330 -38.66 -28.70 19.54
CA PRO A 330 -39.07 -30.04 19.17
C PRO A 330 -39.29 -30.88 20.44
N SER A 331 -40.45 -31.54 20.52
CA SER A 331 -40.77 -32.45 21.61
C SER A 331 -39.81 -33.63 21.57
N GLN A 332 -39.09 -33.87 22.68
CA GLN A 332 -38.29 -35.08 22.84
C GLN A 332 -39.18 -36.33 22.70
N PRO A 333 -38.70 -37.42 22.05
CA PRO A 333 -39.47 -38.65 21.95
C PRO A 333 -39.59 -39.28 23.33
N VAL A 334 -40.82 -39.45 23.80
CA VAL A 334 -41.16 -40.26 24.97
C VAL A 334 -40.86 -41.71 24.62
N ASN A 335 -39.77 -42.27 25.17
CA ASN A 335 -39.49 -43.69 25.07
C ASN A 335 -40.41 -44.45 26.05
N GLY A 336 -41.54 -44.92 25.53
CA GLY A 336 -42.53 -45.68 26.27
C GLY A 336 -42.14 -47.15 26.36
N GLY A 337 -41.80 -47.58 27.58
CA GLY A 337 -42.29 -48.83 28.14
C GLY A 337 -41.31 -50.01 28.16
N GLN A 338 -40.83 -50.33 29.36
CA GLN A 338 -40.99 -51.67 29.92
C GLN A 338 -41.13 -51.57 31.45
N THR A 339 -42.28 -52.03 31.93
CA THR A 339 -42.69 -52.12 33.33
C THR A 339 -42.14 -53.38 33.99
N SER A 340 -41.62 -53.19 35.20
CA SER A 340 -41.71 -54.04 36.40
C SER A 340 -41.08 -55.45 36.39
N ASP A 341 -40.09 -55.66 37.27
CA ASP A 341 -40.37 -56.49 38.46
C ASP A 341 -39.45 -56.14 39.64
N SER A 342 -40.03 -56.22 40.83
CA SER A 342 -39.46 -55.91 42.14
C SER A 342 -39.25 -57.24 42.87
N THR A 343 -38.05 -57.57 43.34
CA THR A 343 -37.90 -58.28 44.62
C THR A 343 -36.47 -58.30 45.17
N ALA A 344 -36.37 -57.80 46.41
CA ALA A 344 -35.63 -58.31 47.57
C ALA A 344 -34.09 -58.48 47.54
N GLN A 345 -33.47 -57.68 48.42
CA GLN A 345 -32.24 -57.94 49.19
C GLN A 345 -32.23 -59.32 49.89
N PRO A 346 -31.05 -59.87 50.22
CA PRO A 346 -30.14 -59.35 51.27
C PRO A 346 -28.85 -58.73 50.75
#